data_AF-A0ABD6ELS5-F1
#
_entry.id   AF-A0ABD6ELS5-F1
#
_cell.length_a   1.000
_cell.length_b   1.000
_cell.length_c   1.000
_cell.angle_alpha   90.00
_cell.angle_beta   90.00
_cell.angle_gamma   90.00
#
_symmetry.space_group_name_H-M   'P 1'
#
loop_
_entity.id
_entity.type
_entity.pdbx_description
1 polymer ?
#
loop_
_entity_poly.entity_id
_entity_poly.type
_entity_poly.pdbx_seq_one_letter_code
_entity_poly.pdbx_strand_id
1 'polypeptide(L)'
;MLDVCLSKGSRDNMTVILICFEAAPSIDPIAVEKEEQWNQEIAQRVQEICDAAMNKGDAHATLDVDFVMRELELLSLDSCPNGLTFHAARTAVDRILEKRRQSI
;
A
#
# COMPACT_ATOMS: atom_id res chain seq x y z
N MET A 1 -7.69 8.30 2.34
CA MET A 1 -7.54 9.07 3.60
C MET A 1 -8.04 8.27 4.79
N LEU A 2 -9.30 7.80 4.80
CA LEU A 2 -9.84 7.03 5.92
C LEU A 2 -9.03 5.75 6.19
N ASP A 3 -8.64 5.02 5.15
CA ASP A 3 -7.82 3.80 5.28
C ASP A 3 -6.43 4.09 5.89
N VAL A 4 -5.83 5.24 5.57
CA VAL A 4 -4.57 5.68 6.18
C VAL A 4 -4.76 5.96 7.67
N CYS A 5 -5.88 6.58 8.07
CA CYS A 5 -6.18 6.82 9.47
C CYS A 5 -6.49 5.52 10.23
N LEU A 6 -7.21 4.59 9.60
CA LEU A 6 -7.50 3.26 10.17
C LEU A 6 -6.21 2.47 10.38
N SER A 7 -5.34 2.44 9.37
CA SER A 7 -4.08 1.69 9.44
C SER A 7 -3.09 2.29 10.43
N LYS A 8 -3.17 3.60 10.75
CA LYS A 8 -2.46 4.22 11.87
C LYS A 8 -3.04 3.87 13.25
N GLY A 9 -4.09 3.06 13.30
CA GLY A 9 -4.71 2.60 14.54
C GLY A 9 -5.88 3.45 15.03
N SER A 10 -6.47 4.33 14.20
CA SER A 10 -7.71 5.01 14.59
C SER A 10 -8.85 4.00 14.72
N ARG A 11 -9.48 3.96 15.90
CA ARG A 11 -10.60 3.08 16.23
C ARG A 11 -11.91 3.85 16.44
N ASP A 12 -11.89 5.15 16.17
CA ASP A 12 -13.03 6.04 16.29
C ASP A 12 -13.88 6.01 15.02
N ASN A 13 -15.14 6.45 15.13
CA ASN A 13 -16.02 6.65 13.99
C ASN A 13 -15.50 7.85 13.15
N MET A 14 -14.78 7.57 12.07
CA MET A 14 -14.25 8.60 11.19
C MET A 14 -15.23 8.95 10.08
N THR A 15 -15.49 10.25 9.91
CA THR A 15 -16.27 10.80 8.79
C THR A 15 -15.45 11.90 8.13
N VAL A 16 -15.42 11.93 6.80
CA VAL A 16 -14.73 12.95 6.01
C VAL A 16 -15.72 13.64 5.08
N ILE A 17 -15.67 14.97 5.01
CA ILE A 17 -16.42 15.77 4.04
C ILE A 17 -15.40 16.49 3.17
N LEU A 18 -15.40 16.21 1.87
CA LEU A 18 -14.54 16.86 0.88
C LEU A 18 -15.37 17.84 0.07
N ILE A 19 -14.99 19.12 0.07
CA ILE A 19 -15.64 20.18 -0.71
C ILE A 19 -14.63 20.70 -1.73
N CYS A 20 -14.92 20.54 -3.01
CA CYS A 20 -14.07 21.01 -4.11
C CYS A 20 -14.69 22.27 -4.75
N PHE A 21 -13.92 23.35 -4.82
CA PHE A 21 -14.29 24.57 -5.54
C PHE A 21 -13.73 24.54 -6.97
N GLU A 22 -14.15 25.48 -7.82
CA GLU A 22 -13.70 25.54 -9.22
C GLU A 22 -12.18 25.76 -9.36
N ALA A 23 -11.53 26.40 -8.38
CA ALA A 23 -10.08 26.56 -8.33
C ALA A 23 -9.34 25.38 -7.65
N ALA A 24 -10.02 24.25 -7.42
CA ALA A 24 -9.40 23.05 -6.88
C ALA A 24 -8.37 22.47 -7.88
N PRO A 25 -7.31 21.81 -7.39
CA PRO A 25 -6.33 21.17 -8.26
C PRO A 25 -7.01 20.18 -9.21
N SER A 26 -6.75 20.35 -10.50
CA SER A 26 -7.19 19.44 -11.54
C SER A 26 -6.24 18.27 -11.67
N ILE A 27 -6.69 17.21 -12.35
CA ILE A 27 -5.88 16.01 -12.60
C ILE A 27 -4.66 16.41 -13.44
N ASP A 28 -3.48 16.17 -12.89
CA ASP A 28 -2.21 16.36 -13.59
C ASP A 28 -1.74 15.01 -14.15
N PRO A 29 -1.59 14.85 -15.48
CA PRO A 29 -1.17 13.58 -16.08
C PRO A 29 0.21 13.12 -15.60
N ILE A 30 1.12 14.05 -15.24
CA ILE A 30 2.44 13.71 -14.71
C ILE A 30 2.31 13.10 -13.31
N ALA A 31 1.46 13.68 -12.46
CA ALA A 31 1.16 13.15 -11.14
C ALA A 31 0.53 11.75 -11.23
N VAL A 32 -0.37 11.52 -12.19
CA VAL A 32 -0.99 10.21 -12.43
C VAL A 32 0.05 9.17 -12.82
N GLU A 33 0.93 9.48 -13.78
CA GLU A 33 1.99 8.55 -14.20
C GLU A 33 2.95 8.21 -13.06
N LYS A 34 3.34 9.21 -12.25
CA LYS A 34 4.19 9.00 -11.08
C LYS A 34 3.53 8.12 -10.02
N GLU A 35 2.24 8.29 -9.79
CA GLU A 35 1.47 7.44 -8.87
C GLU A 35 1.39 5.99 -9.38
N GLU A 36 1.19 5.81 -10.69
CA GLU A 36 1.17 4.48 -11.30
C GLU A 36 2.53 3.79 -11.20
N GLN A 37 3.62 4.50 -11.51
CA GLN A 37 4.99 3.97 -11.34
C GLN A 37 5.27 3.55 -9.90
N TRP A 38 4.87 4.37 -8.93
CA TRP A 38 5.02 4.04 -7.51
C TRP A 38 4.20 2.79 -7.12
N ASN A 39 2.95 2.70 -7.57
CA ASN A 39 2.11 1.52 -7.32
C ASN A 39 2.72 0.24 -7.93
N GLN A 40 3.33 0.34 -9.11
CA GLN A 40 4.02 -0.79 -9.75
C GLN A 40 5.28 -1.20 -8.96
N GLU A 41 6.09 -0.24 -8.50
CA GLU A 41 7.27 -0.53 -7.67
C GLU A 41 6.87 -1.24 -6.36
N ILE A 42 5.86 -0.72 -5.66
CA ILE A 42 5.33 -1.35 -4.44
C ILE A 42 4.83 -2.77 -4.73
N ALA A 43 4.07 -2.96 -5.81
CA ALA A 43 3.58 -4.27 -6.18
C ALA A 43 4.71 -5.26 -6.47
N GLN A 44 5.76 -4.83 -7.17
CA GLN A 44 6.94 -5.65 -7.46
C GLN A 44 7.66 -6.04 -6.17
N ARG A 45 7.93 -5.09 -5.27
CA ARG A 45 8.62 -5.36 -3.99
C ARG A 45 7.82 -6.31 -3.10
N VAL A 46 6.50 -6.15 -3.05
CA VAL A 46 5.61 -7.07 -2.32
C VAL A 46 5.69 -8.47 -2.89
N GLN A 47 5.70 -8.61 -4.22
CA GLN A 47 5.86 -9.91 -4.86
C GLN A 47 7.20 -10.56 -4.53
N GLU A 48 8.30 -9.79 -4.57
CA GLU A 48 9.64 -10.26 -4.20
C GLU A 48 9.71 -10.75 -2.75
N ILE A 49 9.11 -10.00 -1.80
CA ILE A 49 9.03 -10.39 -0.38
C ILE A 49 8.24 -11.70 -0.23
N CYS A 50 7.11 -11.83 -0.93
CA CYS A 50 6.28 -13.03 -0.88
C CYS A 50 7.01 -14.26 -1.45
N ASP A 51 7.72 -14.10 -2.58
CA ASP A 51 8.42 -15.18 -3.25
C ASP A 51 9.67 -15.60 -2.45
N ALA A 52 10.37 -14.65 -1.83
CA ALA A 52 11.45 -14.92 -0.89
C ALA A 52 10.97 -15.68 0.36
N ALA A 53 9.76 -15.38 0.84
CA ALA A 53 9.14 -16.12 1.95
C ALA A 53 8.77 -17.56 1.57
N MET A 54 8.23 -17.78 0.37
CA MET A 54 7.93 -19.14 -0.14
C MET A 54 9.19 -20.01 -0.28
N ASN A 55 10.30 -19.43 -0.77
CA ASN A 55 11.55 -20.17 -0.97
C ASN A 55 12.24 -20.61 0.33
N LYS A 56 11.91 -19.99 1.48
CA LYS A 56 12.45 -20.37 2.79
C LYS A 56 11.75 -21.59 3.42
N GLY A 57 10.78 -22.20 2.74
CA GLY A 57 10.20 -23.49 3.14
C GLY A 57 9.04 -23.40 4.13
N ASP A 58 8.65 -22.21 4.57
CA ASP A 58 7.45 -22.01 5.39
C ASP A 58 6.21 -21.85 4.49
N ALA A 59 5.85 -22.92 3.79
CA ALA A 59 4.65 -23.02 2.96
C ALA A 59 3.32 -22.86 3.74
N HIS A 60 3.41 -22.61 5.05
CA HIS A 60 2.26 -22.50 5.96
C HIS A 60 2.32 -21.31 6.93
N ALA A 61 3.38 -20.49 6.89
CA ALA A 61 3.33 -19.21 7.58
C ALA A 61 2.33 -18.33 6.82
N THR A 62 1.16 -18.10 7.42
CA THR A 62 0.20 -17.11 6.95
C THR A 62 0.96 -15.81 6.66
N LEU A 63 1.18 -15.50 5.38
CA LEU A 63 1.77 -14.25 4.93
C LEU A 63 0.83 -13.14 5.37
N ASP A 64 1.12 -12.61 6.55
CA ASP A 64 0.32 -11.58 7.16
C ASP A 64 0.72 -10.22 6.60
N VAL A 65 -0.27 -9.35 6.48
CA VAL A 65 -0.13 -7.99 5.97
C VAL A 65 0.90 -7.24 6.80
N ASP A 66 0.90 -7.46 8.11
CA ASP A 66 1.83 -6.81 9.04
C ASP A 66 3.29 -7.24 8.80
N PHE A 67 3.53 -8.49 8.41
CA PHE A 67 4.88 -8.96 8.06
C PHE A 67 5.38 -8.30 6.78
N VAL A 68 4.57 -8.29 5.73
CA VAL A 68 4.92 -7.69 4.43
C VAL A 68 5.12 -6.19 4.58
N MET A 69 4.26 -5.51 5.33
CA MET A 69 4.39 -4.08 5.61
C MET A 69 5.70 -3.78 6.34
N ARG A 70 6.08 -4.56 7.36
CA ARG A 70 7.35 -4.35 8.09
C ARG A 70 8.58 -4.53 7.20
N GLU A 71 8.61 -5.57 6.37
CA GLU A 71 9.72 -5.79 5.43
C GLU A 71 9.79 -4.69 4.37
N LEU A 72 8.63 -4.26 3.87
CA LEU A 72 8.55 -3.19 2.88
C LEU A 72 8.96 -1.82 3.48
N GLU A 73 8.71 -1.58 4.77
CA GLU A 73 9.17 -0.41 5.54
C GLU A 73 10.70 -0.35 5.64
N LEU A 74 11.33 -1.51 5.89
CA LEU A 74 12.80 -1.62 5.97
C LEU A 74 13.47 -1.38 4.61
N LEU A 75 12.79 -1.70 3.51
CA LEU A 75 13.32 -1.59 2.15
C LEU A 75 13.02 -0.24 1.47
N SER A 76 12.05 0.54 1.98
CA SER A 76 11.45 1.67 1.26
C SER A 76 11.47 2.98 2.06
N LEU A 77 12.64 3.34 2.61
CA LEU A 77 12.79 4.52 3.47
C LEU A 77 12.59 5.89 2.75
N ASP A 78 12.71 5.97 1.42
CA ASP A 78 12.78 7.28 0.72
C ASP A 78 11.80 7.49 -0.48
N SER A 79 10.98 6.50 -0.86
CA SER A 79 10.28 6.54 -2.17
C SER A 79 8.79 6.93 -2.15
N CYS A 80 8.20 7.33 -1.02
CA CYS A 80 6.77 7.66 -0.99
C CYS A 80 6.51 9.06 -1.59
N PRO A 81 5.68 9.19 -2.65
CA PRO A 81 5.41 10.49 -3.24
C PRO A 81 4.71 11.41 -2.23
N ASN A 82 5.18 12.66 -2.16
CA ASN A 82 4.50 13.80 -1.53
C ASN A 82 4.00 13.58 -0.09
N GLY A 83 4.83 13.04 0.80
CA GLY A 83 4.49 12.93 2.23
C GLY A 83 3.38 11.92 2.54
N LEU A 84 3.00 11.09 1.57
CA LEU A 84 2.12 9.95 1.79
C LEU A 84 2.79 9.02 2.82
N THR A 85 2.03 8.70 3.86
CA THR A 85 2.51 7.78 4.89
C THR A 85 2.50 6.37 4.32
N PHE A 86 3.50 5.56 4.66
CA PHE A 86 3.65 4.17 4.23
C PHE A 86 2.38 3.31 4.39
N HIS A 87 1.57 3.65 5.38
CA HIS A 87 0.21 3.16 5.60
C HIS A 87 -0.74 3.22 4.39
N ALA A 88 -0.54 4.11 3.42
CA ALA A 88 -1.31 4.13 2.17
C ALA A 88 -1.02 2.91 1.30
N ALA A 89 0.20 2.35 1.37
CA ALA A 89 0.57 1.12 0.67
C ALA A 89 -0.13 -0.11 1.25
N ARG A 90 -0.61 -0.06 2.51
CA ARG A 90 -1.29 -1.20 3.17
C ARG A 90 -2.47 -1.72 2.34
N THR A 91 -3.30 -0.82 1.85
CA THR A 91 -4.45 -1.18 1.00
C THR A 91 -4.01 -1.85 -0.31
N ALA A 92 -2.89 -1.43 -0.89
CA ALA A 92 -2.34 -2.05 -2.09
C ALA A 92 -1.78 -3.46 -1.78
N VAL A 93 -1.08 -3.61 -0.65
CA VAL A 93 -0.55 -4.90 -0.16
C VAL A 93 -1.69 -5.88 0.11
N ASP A 94 -2.72 -5.45 0.85
CA ASP A 94 -3.92 -6.24 1.16
C ASP A 94 -4.55 -6.79 -0.12
N ARG A 95 -4.78 -5.90 -1.09
CA ARG A 95 -5.37 -6.26 -2.39
C ARG A 95 -4.50 -7.27 -3.16
N ILE A 96 -3.18 -7.14 -3.13
CA ILE A 96 -2.26 -8.07 -3.80
C ILE A 96 -2.28 -9.45 -3.13
N LEU A 97 -2.27 -9.49 -1.80
CA LEU A 97 -2.33 -10.73 -1.02
C LEU A 97 -3.68 -11.44 -1.20
N GLU A 98 -4.78 -10.70 -1.18
CA GLU A 98 -6.12 -11.25 -1.47
C GLU A 98 -6.22 -11.82 -2.88
N LYS A 99 -5.69 -11.12 -3.88
CA LYS A 99 -5.67 -11.59 -5.27
C LYS A 99 -4.87 -12.89 -5.42
N ARG A 100 -3.74 -13.04 -4.72
CA ARG A 100 -2.98 -14.31 -4.67
C ARG A 100 -3.79 -15.40 -3.98
N ARG A 101 -4.44 -15.10 -2.85
CA ARG A 101 -5.28 -16.07 -2.11
C ARG A 101 -6.47 -16.59 -2.92
N GLN A 102 -7.02 -15.77 -3.83
CA GLN A 102 -8.11 -16.17 -4.73
C GLN A 102 -7.64 -16.92 -5.99
N SER A 103 -6.34 -16.92 -6.30
CA SER A 103 -5.78 -17.59 -7.48
C SER A 103 -5.25 -19.01 -7.19
N ILE A 104 -5.48 -19.51 -5.98
CA ILE A 104 -5.21 -20.89 -5.52
C ILE A 104 -6.57 -21.57 -5.32
#